data_AF-A0A844Q704-F1
#
_entry.id   AF-A0A844Q704-F1
#
_cell.length_a   1.000
_cell.length_b   1.000
_cell.length_c   1.000
_cell.angle_alpha   90.00
_cell.angle_beta   90.00
_cell.angle_gamma   90.00
#
_symmetry.space_group_name_H-M   'P 1'
#
loop_
_entity.id
_entity.type
_entity.pdbx_description
1 polymer ?
#
loop_
_entity_poly.entity_id
_entity_poly.type
_entity_poly.pdbx_seq_one_letter_code
_entity_poly.pdbx_strand_id
1 'polypeptide(L)'
;METLYDQSYDVSATSIAHNVVRIGEKEDGLFDIEWDVTFSFGFLTHTERMLWMNEDVDTLLEQLGRLKERGTLGTLSPGLSIAYEAYPHEEGLYRFAFWLDPGEMNSLIGTEAGFGLALLATREALVEWLRGLLPE
;
A
#
# COMPACT_ATOMS: atom_id res chain seq x y z
N MET A 1 -14.30 -2.11 -2.72
CA MET A 1 -13.58 -1.29 -1.74
C MET A 1 -13.17 -2.17 -0.58
N GLU A 2 -11.87 -2.33 -0.37
CA GLU A 2 -11.32 -3.09 0.76
C GLU A 2 -10.49 -2.18 1.64
N THR A 3 -10.43 -2.50 2.94
CA THR A 3 -9.80 -1.63 3.93
C THR A 3 -8.85 -2.41 4.83
N LEU A 4 -7.62 -1.94 4.93
CA LEU A 4 -6.64 -2.35 5.91
C LEU A 4 -6.78 -1.45 7.15
N TYR A 5 -7.18 -2.06 8.26
CA TYR A 5 -7.35 -1.38 9.54
C TYR A 5 -6.10 -1.48 10.39
N ASP A 6 -5.81 -0.43 11.15
CA ASP A 6 -4.88 -0.52 12.28
C ASP A 6 -5.44 -1.49 13.34
N GLN A 7 -4.58 -2.29 13.97
CA GLN A 7 -5.00 -3.19 15.05
C GLN A 7 -5.67 -2.45 16.21
N SER A 8 -5.33 -1.17 16.43
CA SER A 8 -5.94 -0.28 17.41
C SER A 8 -6.95 0.69 16.77
N TYR A 9 -7.63 0.29 15.69
CA TYR A 9 -8.57 1.15 14.94
C TYR A 9 -9.63 1.81 15.82
N ASP A 10 -10.18 1.12 16.81
CA ASP A 10 -11.19 1.66 17.73
C ASP A 10 -10.69 2.88 18.52
N VAL A 11 -9.37 3.05 18.63
CA VAL A 11 -8.71 4.16 19.32
C VAL A 11 -8.14 5.20 18.35
N SER A 12 -7.52 4.74 17.25
CA SER A 12 -6.80 5.61 16.31
C SER A 12 -7.67 6.11 15.15
N ALA A 13 -8.73 5.38 14.82
CA ALA A 13 -9.55 5.54 13.61
C ALA A 13 -8.70 5.62 12.32
N THR A 14 -7.54 4.94 12.34
CA THR A 14 -6.54 4.99 11.29
C THR A 14 -6.66 3.79 10.35
N SER A 15 -6.80 4.02 9.05
CA SER A 15 -6.94 2.93 8.06
C SER A 15 -6.49 3.37 6.67
N ILE A 16 -6.19 2.38 5.83
CA ILE A 16 -5.94 2.57 4.39
C ILE A 16 -6.95 1.73 3.63
N ALA A 17 -7.70 2.36 2.73
CA ALA A 17 -8.62 1.67 1.85
C ALA A 17 -8.15 1.72 0.41
N HIS A 18 -8.56 0.75 -0.38
CA HIS A 18 -8.46 0.83 -1.84
C HIS A 18 -9.82 0.63 -2.50
N ASN A 19 -9.94 1.18 -3.71
CA ASN A 19 -11.07 0.94 -4.58
C ASN A 19 -10.60 0.81 -6.04
N VAL A 20 -10.72 -0.37 -6.62
CA VAL A 20 -10.46 -0.60 -8.05
C VAL A 20 -11.49 0.18 -8.88
N VAL A 21 -11.00 1.10 -9.69
CA VAL A 21 -11.80 1.95 -10.59
C VAL A 21 -11.97 1.27 -11.94
N ARG A 22 -10.88 0.70 -12.47
CA ARG A 22 -10.86 0.06 -13.80
C ARG A 22 -9.75 -0.98 -13.88
N ILE A 23 -10.05 -2.10 -14.53
CA ILE A 23 -9.06 -3.08 -14.97
C ILE A 23 -8.93 -2.95 -16.49
N GLY A 24 -7.69 -2.82 -16.97
CA GLY A 24 -7.36 -2.77 -18.40
C GLY A 24 -7.58 -4.11 -19.10
N GLU A 25 -7.45 -4.11 -20.42
CA GLU A 25 -7.44 -5.37 -21.18
C GLU A 25 -6.14 -6.13 -20.92
N LYS A 26 -6.23 -7.46 -20.94
CA LYS A 26 -5.08 -8.34 -20.71
C LYS A 26 -4.29 -8.53 -22.00
N GLU A 27 -3.04 -8.11 -22.01
CA GLU A 27 -2.09 -8.30 -23.11
C GLU A 27 -0.87 -9.08 -22.59
N ASP A 28 -0.59 -10.25 -23.18
CA ASP A 28 0.52 -11.14 -22.78
C ASP A 28 0.59 -11.52 -21.28
N GLY A 29 -0.53 -11.46 -20.56
CA GLY A 29 -0.56 -11.75 -19.12
C GLY A 29 -0.64 -10.50 -18.24
N LEU A 30 -0.33 -9.33 -18.80
CA LEU A 30 -0.26 -8.05 -18.12
C LEU A 30 -1.55 -7.26 -18.30
N PHE A 31 -1.91 -6.48 -17.29
CA PHE A 31 -3.01 -5.53 -17.36
C PHE A 31 -2.81 -4.37 -16.39
N ASP A 32 -3.35 -3.22 -16.79
CA ASP A 32 -3.40 -2.04 -15.94
C ASP A 32 -4.50 -2.16 -14.88
N ILE A 33 -4.22 -1.63 -13.69
CA ILE A 33 -5.12 -1.50 -12.56
C ILE A 33 -5.17 0.00 -12.24
N GLU A 34 -6.29 0.63 -12.54
CA GLU A 34 -6.59 1.99 -12.09
C GLU A 34 -7.38 1.88 -10.79
N TRP A 35 -6.87 2.48 -9.71
CA TRP A 35 -7.43 2.31 -8.38
C TRP A 35 -7.23 3.55 -7.53
N ASP A 36 -8.11 3.75 -6.57
CA ASP A 36 -7.99 4.80 -5.57
C ASP A 36 -7.38 4.24 -4.30
N VAL A 37 -6.39 4.93 -3.73
CA VAL A 37 -5.90 4.68 -2.37
C VAL A 37 -6.39 5.79 -1.45
N THR A 38 -7.02 5.41 -0.34
CA THR A 38 -7.58 6.36 0.63
C THR A 38 -6.92 6.18 1.98
N PHE A 39 -6.21 7.20 2.44
CA PHE A 39 -5.60 7.30 3.76
C PHE A 39 -6.59 7.97 4.71
N SER A 40 -6.92 7.31 5.82
CA SER A 40 -7.80 7.84 6.86
C SER A 40 -7.05 7.99 8.18
N PHE A 41 -7.05 9.20 8.73
CA PHE A 41 -6.37 9.58 9.98
C PHE A 41 -7.36 9.87 11.14
N GLY A 42 -8.61 9.42 11.01
CA GLY A 42 -9.71 9.72 11.95
C GLY A 42 -10.32 11.12 11.81
N PHE A 43 -9.52 12.16 11.56
CA PHE A 43 -9.98 13.55 11.37
C PHE A 43 -9.83 14.05 9.92
N LEU A 44 -9.06 13.34 9.11
CA LEU A 44 -8.76 13.67 7.72
C LEU A 44 -8.80 12.40 6.89
N THR A 45 -9.35 12.53 5.69
CA THR A 45 -9.26 11.52 4.63
C THR A 45 -8.58 12.14 3.42
N HIS A 46 -7.58 11.46 2.87
CA HIS A 46 -6.92 11.84 1.62
C HIS A 46 -7.05 10.67 0.64
N THR A 47 -7.46 10.95 -0.59
CA THR A 47 -7.59 9.94 -1.64
C THR A 47 -6.78 10.35 -2.84
N GLU A 48 -5.98 9.42 -3.35
CA GLU A 48 -5.14 9.60 -4.53
C GLU A 48 -5.44 8.49 -5.54
N ARG A 49 -5.48 8.83 -6.83
CA ARG A 49 -5.66 7.85 -7.90
C ARG A 49 -4.30 7.32 -8.35
N MET A 50 -4.20 6.00 -8.40
CA MET A 50 -3.01 5.27 -8.81
C MET A 50 -3.28 4.48 -10.09
N LEU A 51 -2.20 4.29 -10.85
CA LEU A 51 -2.17 3.39 -12.01
C LEU A 51 -1.00 2.44 -11.83
N TRP A 52 -1.32 1.16 -11.67
CA TRP A 52 -0.36 0.08 -11.52
C TRP A 52 -0.54 -0.95 -12.62
N MET A 53 0.48 -1.76 -12.86
CA MET A 53 0.30 -3.04 -13.54
C MET A 53 0.06 -4.14 -12.50
N ASN A 54 -0.55 -5.25 -12.89
CA ASN A 54 -0.68 -6.41 -12.00
C ASN A 54 0.67 -6.91 -11.46
N GLU A 55 1.77 -6.74 -12.21
CA GLU A 55 3.13 -7.08 -11.75
C GLU A 55 3.56 -6.28 -10.52
N ASP A 56 3.07 -5.06 -10.33
CA ASP A 56 3.35 -4.28 -9.13
C ASP A 56 2.78 -4.96 -7.88
N VAL A 57 1.55 -5.48 -8.00
CA VAL A 57 0.89 -6.24 -6.92
C VAL A 57 1.61 -7.56 -6.68
N ASP A 58 1.93 -8.31 -7.74
CA ASP A 58 2.66 -9.58 -7.65
C ASP A 58 4.03 -9.40 -6.99
N THR A 59 4.73 -8.32 -7.34
CA THR A 59 6.02 -7.93 -6.77
C THR A 59 5.90 -7.66 -5.27
N LEU A 60 4.89 -6.92 -4.83
CA LEU A 60 4.65 -6.67 -3.40
C LEU A 60 4.31 -7.98 -2.66
N LEU A 61 3.47 -8.83 -3.24
CA LEU A 61 3.12 -10.13 -2.65
C LEU A 61 4.33 -11.05 -2.51
N GLU A 62 5.23 -11.11 -3.49
CA GLU A 62 6.48 -11.85 -3.41
C GLU A 62 7.39 -11.31 -2.29
N GLN A 63 7.52 -9.98 -2.19
CA GLN A 63 8.33 -9.33 -1.15
C GLN A 63 7.75 -9.58 0.25
N LEU A 64 6.42 -9.58 0.41
CA LEU A 64 5.75 -9.95 1.66
C LEU A 64 5.99 -11.41 2.06
N GLY A 65 6.16 -12.30 1.09
CA GLY A 65 6.57 -13.69 1.34
C GLY A 65 7.97 -13.83 1.96
N ARG A 66 8.77 -12.76 1.95
CA ARG A 66 10.19 -12.76 2.37
C ARG A 66 10.51 -11.69 3.41
N LEU A 67 9.51 -11.22 4.17
CA LEU A 67 9.74 -10.22 5.22
C LEU A 67 10.79 -10.68 6.23
N LYS A 68 11.64 -9.72 6.61
CA LYS A 68 12.60 -9.86 7.72
C LYS A 68 12.10 -9.06 8.93
N GLU A 69 13.00 -8.72 9.85
CA GLU A 69 12.70 -7.85 10.99
C GLU A 69 12.34 -6.42 10.57
N ARG A 70 12.95 -5.89 9.52
CA ARG A 70 12.66 -4.55 9.00
C ARG A 70 13.08 -4.42 7.54
N GLY A 71 12.46 -3.50 6.82
CA GLY A 71 12.83 -3.20 5.44
C GLY A 71 11.84 -2.28 4.75
N THR A 72 11.94 -2.25 3.44
CA THR A 72 11.04 -1.52 2.54
C THR A 72 10.49 -2.47 1.49
N LEU A 73 9.26 -2.22 1.08
CA LEU A 73 8.60 -2.82 -0.07
C LEU A 73 8.35 -1.71 -1.09
N GLY A 74 8.54 -2.05 -2.35
CA GLY A 74 8.36 -1.11 -3.45
C GLY A 74 7.81 -1.79 -4.69
N THR A 75 7.17 -0.99 -5.51
CA THR A 75 6.61 -1.31 -6.82
C THR A 75 7.55 -0.85 -7.94
N LEU A 76 7.30 -1.32 -9.16
CA LEU A 76 7.97 -0.81 -10.36
C LEU A 76 7.39 0.57 -10.74
N SER A 77 6.08 0.72 -10.55
CA SER A 77 5.37 1.97 -10.73
C SER A 77 5.57 2.91 -9.53
N PRO A 78 5.68 4.24 -9.71
CA PRO A 78 5.62 5.20 -8.62
C PRO A 78 4.23 5.20 -7.96
N GLY A 79 4.11 5.82 -6.80
CA GLY A 79 2.82 6.05 -6.15
C GLY A 79 2.75 5.62 -4.70
N LEU A 80 3.20 4.42 -4.34
CA LEU A 80 3.14 3.92 -2.96
C LEU A 80 4.43 3.22 -2.55
N SER A 81 5.06 3.71 -1.49
CA SER A 81 6.17 3.04 -0.81
C SER A 81 5.71 2.53 0.55
N ILE A 82 6.19 1.35 0.94
CA ILE A 82 5.86 0.74 2.24
C ILE A 82 7.17 0.43 2.97
N ALA A 83 7.33 0.89 4.21
CA ALA A 83 8.35 0.34 5.10
C ALA A 83 7.67 -0.52 6.15
N TYR A 84 8.42 -1.48 6.67
CA TYR A 84 7.92 -2.37 7.70
C TYR A 84 8.96 -2.59 8.79
N GLU A 85 8.46 -2.81 10.00
CA GLU A 85 9.22 -3.26 11.15
C GLU A 85 8.38 -4.30 11.90
N ALA A 86 8.95 -5.47 12.14
CA ALA A 86 8.32 -6.55 12.90
C ALA A 86 8.11 -6.11 14.35
N TYR A 87 6.94 -6.41 14.90
CA TYR A 87 6.66 -6.05 16.28
C TYR A 87 7.40 -7.00 17.23
N PRO A 88 8.22 -6.51 18.19
CA PRO A 88 9.14 -7.35 18.96
C PRO A 88 8.50 -8.44 19.83
N HIS A 89 7.19 -8.35 20.08
CA HIS A 89 6.47 -9.18 21.05
C HIS A 89 5.29 -9.94 20.46
N GLU A 90 5.06 -9.86 19.15
CA GLU A 90 3.94 -10.51 18.48
C GLU A 90 4.36 -11.02 17.10
N GLU A 91 4.40 -12.34 16.94
CA GLU A 91 4.80 -12.97 15.69
C GLU A 91 3.76 -12.70 14.59
N GLY A 92 4.22 -12.31 13.40
CA GLY A 92 3.36 -12.01 12.26
C GLY A 92 2.74 -10.60 12.27
N LEU A 93 2.93 -9.83 13.35
CA LEU A 93 2.51 -8.44 13.46
C LEU A 93 3.64 -7.50 13.02
N TYR A 94 3.29 -6.49 12.23
CA TYR A 94 4.23 -5.51 11.72
C TYR A 94 3.67 -4.11 11.86
N ARG A 95 4.56 -3.14 12.08
CA ARG A 95 4.29 -1.73 11.82
C ARG A 95 4.58 -1.45 10.35
N PHE A 96 3.54 -1.30 9.55
CA PHE A 96 3.65 -0.87 8.17
C PHE A 96 3.47 0.64 8.08
N ALA A 97 4.45 1.33 7.50
CA ALA A 97 4.37 2.74 7.20
C ALA A 97 4.27 2.91 5.69
N PHE A 98 3.19 3.54 5.25
CA PHE A 98 2.86 3.79 3.85
C PHE A 98 3.14 5.24 3.55
N TRP A 99 3.69 5.52 2.37
CA TRP A 99 3.87 6.88 1.88
C TRP A 99 3.47 6.95 0.42
N LEU A 100 2.69 7.99 0.11
CA LEU A 100 2.47 8.38 -1.26
C LEU A 100 3.76 9.00 -1.79
N ASP A 101 4.34 8.36 -2.80
CA ASP A 101 5.45 8.93 -3.57
C ASP A 101 4.87 9.47 -4.88
N PRO A 102 4.65 10.80 -5.00
CA PRO A 102 4.08 11.39 -6.21
C PRO A 102 5.01 11.24 -7.44
N GLY A 103 6.24 10.73 -7.28
CA GLY A 103 7.14 10.48 -8.40
C GLY A 103 7.68 11.75 -9.07
N GLU A 104 7.46 12.94 -8.50
CA GLU A 104 8.04 14.19 -9.00
C GLU A 104 9.53 14.28 -8.64
N MET A 105 10.38 13.55 -9.36
CA MET A 105 11.80 13.89 -9.49
C MET A 105 11.96 15.04 -10.50
N ASN A 106 11.59 16.25 -10.11
CA ASN A 106 12.04 17.43 -10.84
C ASN A 106 13.49 17.74 -10.45
N SER A 107 14.39 17.76 -11.44
CA SER A 107 15.86 17.79 -11.28
C SER A 107 16.45 19.03 -10.57
N LEU A 108 15.62 19.94 -10.05
CA LEU A 108 16.05 21.20 -9.44
C LEU A 108 15.21 21.67 -8.22
N ILE A 109 14.17 20.94 -7.76
CA ILE A 109 13.30 21.39 -6.65
C ILE A 109 12.94 20.17 -5.78
N GLY A 110 12.97 20.36 -4.45
CA GLY A 110 12.95 19.30 -3.46
C GLY A 110 11.77 18.33 -3.53
N THR A 111 12.02 17.12 -3.06
CA THR A 111 11.06 16.03 -2.91
C THR A 111 9.77 16.53 -2.26
N GLU A 112 8.65 16.44 -2.97
CA GLU A 112 7.35 16.70 -2.35
C GLU A 112 7.06 15.54 -1.38
N ALA A 113 7.01 15.84 -0.08
CA ALA A 113 6.66 14.85 0.93
C ALA A 113 5.16 14.59 0.85
N GLY A 114 4.76 13.48 0.23
CA GLY A 114 3.37 13.04 0.19
C GLY A 114 2.83 12.65 1.56
N PHE A 115 1.53 12.33 1.61
CA PHE A 115 0.90 11.82 2.83
C PHE A 115 1.46 10.46 3.21
N GLY A 116 1.73 10.26 4.49
CA GLY A 116 2.16 8.99 5.03
C GLY A 116 1.34 8.57 6.24
N LEU A 117 1.14 7.27 6.39
CA LEU A 117 0.39 6.69 7.50
C LEU A 117 1.06 5.41 7.97
N ALA A 118 1.13 5.22 9.28
CA ALA A 118 1.58 3.96 9.86
C ALA A 118 0.41 3.21 10.49
N LEU A 119 0.34 1.91 10.24
CA LEU A 119 -0.61 0.96 10.78
C LEU A 119 0.12 -0.20 11.44
N LEU A 120 -0.37 -0.67 12.58
CA LEU A 120 -0.06 -2.01 13.06
C LEU A 120 -1.02 -3.00 12.40
N ALA A 121 -0.51 -3.93 11.62
CA ALA A 121 -1.33 -4.95 10.96
C ALA A 121 -0.55 -6.25 10.79
N THR A 122 -1.26 -7.36 10.61
CA THR A 122 -0.63 -8.63 10.27
C THR A 122 -0.18 -8.62 8.82
N ARG A 123 0.85 -9.42 8.51
CA ARG A 123 1.26 -9.65 7.12
C ARG A 123 0.09 -10.17 6.28
N GLU A 124 -0.70 -11.08 6.85
CA GLU A 124 -1.83 -11.71 6.18
C GLU A 124 -2.91 -10.69 5.79
N ALA A 125 -3.22 -9.73 6.68
CA ALA A 125 -4.17 -8.66 6.37
C ALA A 125 -3.68 -7.77 5.22
N LEU A 126 -2.38 -7.47 5.16
CA LEU A 126 -1.80 -6.71 4.04
C LEU A 126 -1.80 -7.52 2.73
N VAL A 127 -1.57 -8.84 2.79
CA VAL A 127 -1.67 -9.74 1.63
C VAL A 127 -3.09 -9.77 1.09
N GLU A 128 -4.09 -9.89 1.96
CA GLU A 128 -5.50 -9.86 1.57
C GLU A 128 -5.87 -8.53 0.94
N TRP A 129 -5.48 -7.41 1.57
CA TRP A 129 -5.70 -6.07 1.04
C TRP A 129 -5.07 -5.88 -0.34
N LEU A 130 -3.84 -6.33 -0.57
CA LEU A 130 -3.22 -6.25 -1.91
C LEU A 130 -3.91 -7.13 -2.94
N ARG A 131 -4.35 -8.34 -2.56
CA ARG A 131 -5.05 -9.25 -3.47
C ARG A 131 -6.39 -8.69 -3.95
N GLY A 132 -7.05 -7.86 -3.15
CA GLY A 132 -8.27 -7.17 -3.57
C GLY A 132 -8.10 -6.20 -4.74
N LEU A 133 -6.87 -5.86 -5.13
CA LEU A 133 -6.59 -5.08 -6.33
C LEU A 133 -6.67 -5.92 -7.62
N LEU A 134 -6.59 -7.25 -7.50
CA LEU A 134 -6.62 -8.18 -8.62
C LEU A 134 -8.06 -8.63 -8.92
N PRO A 135 -8.41 -8.90 -10.19
CA PRO A 135 -9.67 -9.54 -10.54
C PRO A 135 -9.73 -10.98 -9.99
N GLU A 136 -10.93 -11.43 -9.61
CA GLU A 136 -11.21 -12.81 -9.17
C GLU A 136 -10.90 -13.87 -10.25
#